data_AF-A0A397V5F9-F1
#
_entry.id   AF-A0A397V5F9-F1
#
_cell.length_a   1.000
_cell.length_b   1.000
_cell.length_c   1.000
_cell.angle_alpha   90.00
_cell.angle_beta   90.00
_cell.angle_gamma   90.00
#
_symmetry.space_group_name_H-M   'P 1'
#
loop_
_entity.id
_entity.type
_entity.pdbx_description
1 polymer ?
#
loop_
_entity_poly.entity_id
_entity_poly.type
_entity_poly.pdbx_seq_one_letter_code
_entity_poly.pdbx_strand_id
1 'polypeptide(L)'
;MPESQLYIHDLKDFTTRHEKVARRSTATKPSAPKIGNPTPLGLSAFAMSTFIASLYGLGVFGITVPNILVGVSFFTGGVTQFASGMWEYKVGNTFGGTGFSAFGGFWASLGAIYTPAFGIQEAFGIIPVAPNATIDEYGFCQLNCDRYASSGAIYAATNHELFTQYHNALAVYNAAWLIFTFIFTLACIRTNAGVLGAFVSLTVAFLADVIYHLTPTNTVFLKIGGVAELITSFIVFYCLAATLLTPDLSPISLPLYDLSKKY
;
A
#
# COMPACT_ATOMS: atom_id res chain seq x y z
N MET A 1 -41.27 46.09 -40.60
CA MET A 1 -41.48 44.65 -40.92
C MET A 1 -40.12 43.95 -40.86
N PRO A 2 -40.03 42.68 -40.41
CA PRO A 2 -39.18 42.33 -39.27
C PRO A 2 -37.92 41.51 -39.62
N GLU A 3 -36.75 41.96 -39.18
CA GLU A 3 -35.48 41.20 -39.16
C GLU A 3 -35.43 40.12 -38.05
N SER A 4 -36.40 40.08 -37.15
CA SER A 4 -36.42 39.13 -36.02
C SER A 4 -36.84 37.69 -36.39
N GLN A 5 -37.35 37.46 -37.61
CA GLN A 5 -37.80 36.13 -38.05
C GLN A 5 -36.67 35.29 -38.66
N LEU A 6 -35.57 35.89 -39.14
CA LEU A 6 -34.46 35.15 -39.74
C LEU A 6 -33.66 34.37 -38.68
N TYR A 7 -33.48 34.95 -37.48
CA TYR A 7 -32.70 34.33 -36.40
C TYR A 7 -33.42 33.17 -35.68
N ILE A 8 -34.75 33.19 -35.63
CA ILE A 8 -35.53 32.16 -34.90
C ILE A 8 -35.68 30.87 -35.72
N HIS A 9 -35.62 30.94 -37.05
CA HIS A 9 -35.69 29.75 -37.90
C HIS A 9 -34.38 28.94 -37.85
N ASP A 10 -33.22 29.60 -37.93
CA ASP A 10 -31.91 28.94 -37.85
C ASP A 10 -31.64 28.28 -36.50
N LEU A 11 -32.13 28.86 -35.40
CA LEU A 11 -31.97 28.26 -34.06
C LEU A 11 -32.73 26.94 -33.90
N LYS A 12 -33.90 26.82 -34.55
CA LYS A 12 -34.73 25.60 -34.52
C LYS A 12 -34.15 24.50 -35.41
N ASP A 13 -33.53 24.86 -36.54
CA ASP A 13 -32.83 23.92 -37.42
C ASP A 13 -31.50 23.42 -36.81
N PHE A 14 -30.81 24.27 -36.04
CA PHE A 14 -29.64 23.85 -35.28
C PHE A 14 -30.01 22.85 -34.17
N THR A 15 -31.03 23.14 -33.35
CA THR A 15 -31.43 22.23 -32.27
C THR A 15 -31.95 20.89 -32.78
N THR A 16 -32.73 20.86 -33.87
CA THR A 16 -33.23 19.61 -34.45
C THR A 16 -32.15 18.77 -35.13
N ARG A 17 -31.11 19.37 -35.72
CA ARG A 17 -29.94 18.62 -36.23
C ARG A 17 -29.13 17.99 -35.10
N HIS A 18 -28.90 18.70 -34.00
CA HIS A 18 -28.20 18.14 -32.84
C HIS A 18 -29.00 17.05 -32.12
N GLU A 19 -30.34 17.16 -32.04
CA GLU A 19 -31.20 16.10 -31.52
C GLU A 19 -31.20 14.84 -32.40
N LYS A 20 -31.21 14.99 -33.73
CA LYS A 20 -31.17 13.83 -34.65
C LYS A 20 -29.81 13.12 -34.65
N VAL A 21 -28.71 13.85 -34.45
CA VAL A 21 -27.36 13.26 -34.35
C VAL A 21 -27.15 12.58 -32.98
N ALA A 22 -27.73 13.12 -31.90
CA ALA A 22 -27.64 12.54 -30.56
C ALA A 22 -28.37 11.18 -30.42
N ARG A 23 -29.36 10.88 -31.28
CA ARG A 23 -30.13 9.61 -31.23
C ARG A 23 -29.51 8.43 -31.97
N ARG A 24 -28.31 8.57 -32.53
CA ARG A 24 -27.59 7.44 -33.15
C ARG A 24 -26.21 7.23 -32.54
N SER A 25 -26.12 7.23 -31.22
CA SER A 25 -25.06 6.49 -30.55
C SER A 25 -25.45 5.01 -30.59
N THR A 26 -25.03 4.30 -31.64
CA THR A 26 -24.84 2.87 -31.52
C THR A 26 -23.76 2.69 -30.48
N ALA A 27 -24.16 2.48 -29.22
CA ALA A 27 -23.25 2.07 -28.16
C ALA A 27 -22.64 0.74 -28.61
N THR A 28 -21.51 0.80 -29.31
CA THR A 28 -20.62 -0.33 -29.50
C THR A 28 -20.33 -0.85 -28.09
N LYS A 29 -20.77 -2.09 -27.81
CA LYS A 29 -20.34 -2.83 -26.61
C LYS A 29 -18.85 -2.56 -26.43
N PRO A 30 -18.39 -2.07 -25.26
CA PRO A 30 -16.97 -1.91 -25.02
C PRO A 30 -16.31 -3.24 -25.35
N SER A 31 -15.45 -3.28 -26.37
CA SER A 31 -14.70 -4.49 -26.67
C SER A 31 -13.94 -4.83 -25.41
N ALA A 32 -14.04 -6.08 -24.94
CA ALA A 32 -13.29 -6.53 -23.77
C ALA A 32 -11.82 -6.08 -23.92
N PRO A 33 -11.19 -5.57 -22.85
CA PRO A 33 -9.79 -5.15 -22.92
C PRO A 33 -8.95 -6.28 -23.52
N LYS A 34 -8.07 -5.96 -24.48
CA LYS A 34 -7.21 -6.97 -25.15
C LYS A 34 -6.20 -7.63 -24.20
N ILE A 35 -6.14 -7.20 -22.94
CA ILE A 35 -5.27 -7.68 -21.88
C ILE A 35 -6.10 -7.85 -20.60
N GLY A 36 -5.70 -8.80 -19.73
CA GLY A 36 -6.38 -9.02 -18.45
C GLY A 36 -6.30 -7.81 -17.52
N ASN A 37 -7.23 -7.74 -16.56
CA ASN A 37 -7.22 -6.71 -15.52
C ASN A 37 -6.02 -6.95 -14.56
N PRO A 38 -5.07 -6.01 -14.44
CA PRO A 38 -3.93 -6.18 -13.54
C PRO A 38 -4.29 -5.93 -12.06
N THR A 39 -5.37 -5.21 -11.75
CA THR A 39 -5.73 -4.81 -10.37
C THR A 39 -5.72 -5.96 -9.35
N PRO A 40 -6.28 -7.16 -9.63
CA PRO A 40 -6.25 -8.26 -8.67
C PRO A 40 -4.82 -8.69 -8.29
N LEU A 41 -3.86 -8.62 -9.21
CA LEU A 41 -2.47 -8.96 -8.91
C LEU A 41 -1.89 -7.98 -7.89
N GLY A 42 -2.04 -6.68 -8.12
CA GLY A 42 -1.57 -5.63 -7.21
C GLY A 42 -2.24 -5.68 -5.83
N LEU A 43 -3.56 -5.91 -5.78
CA LEU A 43 -4.29 -6.07 -4.52
C LEU A 43 -3.83 -7.31 -3.75
N SER A 44 -3.59 -8.43 -4.43
CA SER A 44 -3.10 -9.65 -3.79
C SER A 44 -1.70 -9.48 -3.20
N ALA A 45 -0.79 -8.86 -3.96
CA ALA A 45 0.57 -8.60 -3.52
C ALA A 45 0.61 -7.69 -2.29
N PHE A 46 -0.19 -6.62 -2.30
CA PHE A 46 -0.33 -5.73 -1.15
C PHE A 46 -0.92 -6.44 0.06
N ALA A 47 -2.10 -7.06 -0.10
CA ALA A 47 -2.82 -7.68 1.00
C ALA A 47 -2.00 -8.78 1.68
N MET A 48 -1.35 -9.65 0.91
CA MET A 48 -0.48 -10.70 1.47
C MET A 48 0.69 -10.12 2.24
N SER A 49 1.38 -9.13 1.68
CA SER A 49 2.58 -8.55 2.31
C SER A 49 2.22 -7.80 3.59
N THR A 50 1.18 -6.98 3.55
CA THR A 50 0.67 -6.24 4.72
C THR A 50 0.11 -7.18 5.78
N PHE A 51 -0.60 -8.25 5.41
CA PHE A 51 -1.09 -9.25 6.35
C PHE A 51 0.08 -9.89 7.11
N ILE A 52 1.10 -10.38 6.40
CA ILE A 52 2.27 -11.02 7.04
C ILE A 52 3.00 -10.01 7.93
N ALA A 53 3.28 -8.80 7.45
CA ALA A 53 3.94 -7.76 8.24
C ALA A 53 3.16 -7.42 9.52
N SER A 54 1.84 -7.28 9.42
CA SER A 54 0.99 -6.96 10.57
C SER A 54 1.04 -8.04 11.66
N LEU A 55 1.09 -9.32 11.28
CA LEU A 55 1.23 -10.42 12.25
C LEU A 55 2.59 -10.41 12.95
N TYR A 56 3.65 -10.04 12.23
CA TYR A 56 4.99 -9.87 12.80
C TYR A 56 5.03 -8.67 13.75
N GLY A 57 4.48 -7.52 13.35
CA GLY A 57 4.37 -6.33 14.19
C GLY A 57 3.54 -6.55 15.46
N LEU A 58 2.53 -7.42 15.40
CA LEU A 58 1.73 -7.85 16.55
C LEU A 58 2.39 -8.94 17.40
N GLY A 59 3.57 -9.45 17.01
CA GLY A 59 4.29 -10.48 17.74
C GLY A 59 3.55 -11.82 17.80
N VAL A 60 2.71 -12.12 16.80
CA VAL A 60 1.93 -13.35 16.77
C VAL A 60 2.87 -14.56 16.76
N PHE A 61 2.57 -15.56 17.57
CA PHE A 61 3.40 -16.75 17.80
C PHE A 61 4.81 -16.48 18.37
N GLY A 62 5.07 -15.28 18.91
CA GLY A 62 6.38 -14.93 19.46
C GLY A 62 7.47 -14.78 18.40
N ILE A 63 7.10 -14.52 17.14
CA ILE A 63 8.06 -14.29 16.06
C ILE A 63 8.63 -12.89 16.21
N THR A 64 9.92 -12.80 16.49
CA THR A 64 10.65 -11.52 16.67
C THR A 64 11.69 -11.27 15.57
N VAL A 65 11.99 -12.26 14.74
CA VAL A 65 13.00 -12.17 13.67
C VAL A 65 12.31 -12.02 12.32
N PRO A 66 12.39 -10.87 11.64
CA PRO A 66 11.65 -10.59 10.41
C PRO A 66 12.25 -11.21 9.13
N ASN A 67 13.16 -12.19 9.22
CA ASN A 67 13.90 -12.69 8.04
C ASN A 67 13.02 -13.25 6.92
N ILE A 68 11.89 -13.88 7.23
CA ILE A 68 10.96 -14.35 6.20
C ILE A 68 10.28 -13.16 5.50
N LEU A 69 10.02 -12.08 6.23
CA LEU A 69 9.37 -10.88 5.69
C LEU A 69 10.21 -10.23 4.59
N VAL A 70 11.54 -10.27 4.70
CA VAL A 70 12.47 -9.75 3.66
C VAL A 70 12.18 -10.35 2.28
N GLY A 71 11.94 -11.66 2.20
CA GLY A 71 11.62 -12.33 0.93
C GLY A 71 10.28 -11.86 0.37
N VAL A 72 9.26 -11.75 1.22
CA VAL A 72 7.94 -11.21 0.85
C VAL A 72 8.06 -9.76 0.37
N SER A 73 8.86 -8.94 1.05
CA SER A 73 9.09 -7.54 0.73
C SER A 73 9.71 -7.35 -0.66
N PHE A 74 10.72 -8.15 -1.03
CA PHE A 74 11.31 -8.01 -2.37
C PHE A 74 10.41 -8.54 -3.49
N PHE A 75 9.84 -9.73 -3.33
CA PHE A 75 9.23 -10.44 -4.46
C PHE A 75 7.73 -10.22 -4.57
N THR A 76 7.01 -10.38 -3.47
CA THR A 76 5.55 -10.24 -3.45
C THR A 76 5.18 -8.77 -3.37
N GLY A 77 5.51 -8.12 -2.26
CA GLY A 77 5.23 -6.70 -2.04
C GLY A 77 5.98 -5.82 -3.02
N GLY A 78 7.20 -6.18 -3.41
CA GLY A 78 8.04 -5.39 -4.30
C GLY A 78 7.77 -5.63 -5.79
N VAL A 79 8.43 -6.63 -6.37
CA VAL A 79 8.44 -6.89 -7.81
C VAL A 79 7.04 -7.17 -8.36
N THR A 80 6.27 -8.03 -7.71
CA THR A 80 4.94 -8.43 -8.20
C THR A 80 3.97 -7.24 -8.17
N GLN A 81 3.96 -6.48 -7.07
CA GLN A 81 3.09 -5.31 -6.97
C GLN A 81 3.49 -4.21 -7.96
N PHE A 82 4.80 -3.96 -8.11
CA PHE A 82 5.31 -3.00 -9.09
C PHE A 82 4.93 -3.40 -10.52
N ALA A 83 5.08 -4.67 -10.87
CA ALA A 83 4.66 -5.19 -12.18
C ALA A 83 3.17 -4.97 -12.42
N SER A 84 2.31 -5.23 -11.42
CA SER A 84 0.88 -4.90 -11.54
C SER A 84 0.67 -3.41 -11.84
N GLY A 85 1.36 -2.51 -11.12
CA GLY A 85 1.25 -1.07 -11.31
C GLY A 85 1.66 -0.61 -12.72
N MET A 86 2.71 -1.19 -13.30
CA MET A 86 3.11 -0.87 -14.68
C MET A 86 2.02 -1.22 -15.71
N TRP A 87 1.28 -2.31 -15.49
CA TRP A 87 0.20 -2.72 -16.40
C TRP A 87 -1.09 -1.92 -16.20
N GLU A 88 -1.31 -1.35 -15.02
CA GLU A 88 -2.44 -0.43 -14.79
C GLU A 88 -2.38 0.81 -15.69
N TYR A 89 -1.18 1.36 -15.91
CA TYR A 89 -1.00 2.47 -16.85
C TYR A 89 -1.41 2.09 -18.28
N LYS A 90 -1.19 0.83 -18.68
CA LYS A 90 -1.57 0.32 -20.01
C LYS A 90 -3.09 0.20 -20.19
N VAL A 91 -3.83 -0.07 -19.12
CA VAL A 91 -5.31 -0.08 -19.14
C VAL A 91 -5.93 1.27 -18.79
N GLY A 92 -5.11 2.32 -18.59
CA GLY A 92 -5.57 3.69 -18.34
C GLY A 92 -5.96 3.99 -16.89
N ASN A 93 -5.56 3.14 -15.93
CA ASN A 93 -5.84 3.33 -14.51
C ASN A 93 -4.67 4.01 -13.79
N THR A 94 -4.62 5.33 -13.82
CA THR A 94 -3.55 6.11 -13.15
C THR A 94 -3.53 5.92 -11.64
N PHE A 95 -4.70 5.78 -11.01
CA PHE A 95 -4.77 5.60 -9.56
C PHE A 95 -4.12 4.28 -9.14
N GLY A 96 -4.54 3.17 -9.75
CA GLY A 96 -3.95 1.85 -9.53
C GLY A 96 -2.47 1.80 -9.93
N GLY A 97 -2.11 2.38 -11.07
CA GLY A 97 -0.74 2.38 -11.57
C GLY A 97 0.22 3.09 -10.63
N THR A 98 -0.13 4.29 -10.17
CA THR A 98 0.70 5.03 -9.21
C THR A 98 0.73 4.34 -7.86
N GLY A 99 -0.43 3.92 -7.34
CA GLY A 99 -0.54 3.26 -6.04
C GLY A 99 0.29 1.97 -5.96
N PHE A 100 0.05 1.01 -6.87
CA PHE A 100 0.75 -0.28 -6.84
C PHE A 100 2.24 -0.16 -7.13
N SER A 101 2.64 0.75 -8.01
CA SER A 101 4.08 0.97 -8.27
C SER A 101 4.79 1.58 -7.07
N ALA A 102 4.17 2.56 -6.41
CA ALA A 102 4.73 3.21 -5.23
C ALA A 102 4.83 2.24 -4.05
N PHE A 103 3.76 1.49 -3.74
CA PHE A 103 3.81 0.48 -2.68
C PHE A 103 4.75 -0.69 -3.03
N GLY A 104 4.92 -1.01 -4.32
CA GLY A 104 6.01 -1.87 -4.79
C GLY A 104 7.39 -1.37 -4.39
N GLY A 105 7.65 -0.08 -4.62
CA GLY A 105 8.87 0.58 -4.15
C GLY A 105 9.03 0.55 -2.63
N PHE A 106 7.96 0.86 -1.88
CA PHE A 106 7.95 0.81 -0.41
C PHE A 106 8.38 -0.55 0.14
N TRP A 107 7.80 -1.63 -0.38
CA TRP A 107 8.14 -2.98 0.05
C TRP A 107 9.57 -3.34 -0.31
N ALA A 108 10.02 -3.03 -1.54
CA ALA A 108 11.39 -3.26 -1.93
C ALA A 108 12.40 -2.48 -1.06
N SER A 109 12.09 -1.23 -0.68
CA SER A 109 12.94 -0.45 0.23
C SER A 109 12.95 -1.01 1.65
N LEU A 110 11.84 -1.51 2.19
CA LEU A 110 11.84 -2.24 3.46
C LEU A 110 12.70 -3.50 3.38
N GLY A 111 12.60 -4.26 2.28
CA GLY A 111 13.46 -5.41 2.03
C GLY A 111 14.95 -5.05 2.08
N ALA A 112 15.33 -3.92 1.46
CA ALA A 112 16.71 -3.43 1.49
C ALA A 112 17.14 -2.99 2.90
N ILE A 113 16.28 -2.27 3.64
CA ILE A 113 16.56 -1.82 5.01
C ILE A 113 16.89 -3.00 5.92
N TYR A 114 16.10 -4.08 5.85
CA TYR A 114 16.26 -5.24 6.73
C TYR A 114 17.22 -6.32 6.20
N THR A 115 17.79 -6.14 5.02
CA THR A 115 18.77 -7.09 4.46
C THR A 115 20.17 -6.65 4.83
N PRO A 116 20.93 -7.45 5.62
CA PRO A 116 22.26 -7.06 6.08
C PRO A 116 23.25 -6.71 4.96
N ALA A 117 23.11 -7.33 3.78
CA ALA A 117 23.97 -7.07 2.62
C ALA A 117 23.92 -5.62 2.10
N PHE A 118 22.86 -4.86 2.39
CA PHE A 118 22.80 -3.43 2.05
C PHE A 118 23.48 -2.52 3.09
N GLY A 119 23.84 -3.05 4.27
CA GLY A 119 24.58 -2.31 5.30
C GLY A 119 23.82 -1.15 5.95
N ILE A 120 22.51 -1.01 5.72
CA ILE A 120 21.71 0.12 6.24
C ILE A 120 21.64 0.08 7.77
N GLN A 121 21.21 -1.04 8.34
CA GLN A 121 21.15 -1.21 9.80
C GLN A 121 22.53 -1.12 10.46
N GLU A 122 23.56 -1.66 9.80
CA GLU A 122 24.95 -1.60 10.28
C GLU A 122 25.48 -0.17 10.38
N ALA A 123 25.11 0.71 9.44
CA ALA A 123 25.46 2.14 9.49
C ALA A 123 24.90 2.84 10.75
N PHE A 124 23.84 2.30 11.35
CA PHE A 124 23.27 2.77 12.61
C PHE A 124 23.70 1.94 13.84
N GLY A 125 24.79 1.17 13.72
CA GLY A 125 25.34 0.40 14.84
C GLY A 125 24.51 -0.83 15.22
N ILE A 126 23.61 -1.30 14.35
CA ILE A 126 22.94 -2.59 14.49
C ILE A 126 23.81 -3.64 13.80
N ILE A 127 24.51 -4.45 14.59
CA ILE A 127 25.52 -5.40 14.09
C ILE A 127 25.16 -6.83 14.52
N PRO A 128 25.71 -7.85 13.83
CA PRO A 128 25.59 -9.21 14.31
C PRO A 128 26.41 -9.36 15.61
N VAL A 129 25.75 -9.83 16.67
CA VAL A 129 26.33 -10.13 17.98
C VAL A 129 26.14 -11.60 18.33
N ALA A 130 26.84 -12.07 19.37
CA ALA A 130 26.79 -13.46 19.78
C ALA A 130 25.37 -13.88 20.20
N PRO A 131 24.94 -15.13 19.98
CA PRO A 131 23.59 -15.60 20.36
C PRO A 131 23.31 -15.53 21.86
N ASN A 132 24.37 -15.46 22.69
CA ASN A 132 24.31 -15.31 24.14
C ASN A 132 24.44 -13.84 24.60
N ALA A 133 24.32 -12.88 23.69
CA ALA A 133 24.25 -11.47 24.04
C ALA A 133 22.99 -11.18 24.87
N THR A 134 23.14 -10.34 25.89
CA THR A 134 22.00 -9.85 26.66
C THR A 134 21.45 -8.63 25.94
N ILE A 135 20.21 -8.72 25.47
CA ILE A 135 19.53 -7.68 24.70
C ILE A 135 18.27 -7.28 25.48
N ASP A 136 17.98 -6.00 25.54
CA ASP A 136 16.74 -5.51 26.15
C ASP A 136 15.53 -5.73 25.23
N GLU A 137 14.33 -5.34 25.70
CA GLU A 137 13.08 -5.47 24.94
C GLU A 137 13.10 -4.69 23.61
N TYR A 138 13.99 -3.70 23.48
CA TYR A 138 14.08 -2.81 22.32
C TYR A 138 15.16 -3.21 21.32
N GLY A 139 15.88 -4.31 21.56
CA GLY A 139 16.93 -4.77 20.66
C GLY A 139 18.30 -4.15 20.94
N PHE A 140 18.47 -3.42 22.06
CA PHE A 140 19.76 -2.84 22.45
C PHE A 140 20.59 -3.81 23.30
N CYS A 141 21.85 -4.00 22.91
CA CYS A 141 22.75 -4.95 23.55
C CYS A 141 23.39 -4.36 24.82
N GLN A 142 23.32 -5.12 25.90
CA GLN A 142 23.84 -4.78 27.23
C GLN A 142 25.15 -5.53 27.56
N LEU A 143 25.26 -6.81 27.17
CA LEU A 143 26.42 -7.68 27.43
C LEU A 143 26.72 -8.57 26.22
N ASN A 144 28.01 -8.91 26.03
CA ASN A 144 28.54 -9.66 24.88
C ASN A 144 28.23 -9.00 23.51
N CYS A 145 28.45 -7.69 23.44
CA CYS A 145 28.09 -6.85 22.29
C CYS A 145 29.19 -6.73 21.22
N ASP A 146 30.23 -7.54 21.32
CA ASP A 146 31.26 -7.61 20.30
C ASP A 146 30.70 -8.20 19.00
N ARG A 147 31.21 -7.71 17.86
CA ARG A 147 30.80 -8.20 16.55
C ARG A 147 31.07 -9.70 16.44
N TYR A 148 30.05 -10.46 16.05
CA TYR A 148 30.10 -11.92 15.93
C TYR A 148 29.84 -12.33 14.47
N ALA A 149 30.85 -12.91 13.81
CA ALA A 149 30.82 -13.15 12.36
C ALA A 149 30.44 -14.58 11.93
N SER A 150 30.01 -15.44 12.86
CA SER A 150 29.66 -16.84 12.56
C SER A 150 28.16 -17.09 12.48
N SER A 151 27.79 -18.23 11.89
CA SER A 151 26.41 -18.67 11.74
C SER A 151 25.66 -18.66 13.06
N GLY A 152 24.42 -18.15 13.05
CA GLY A 152 23.55 -18.06 14.24
C GLY A 152 23.58 -16.70 14.94
N ALA A 153 24.35 -15.72 14.45
CA ALA A 153 24.34 -14.37 14.99
C ALA A 153 22.92 -13.77 15.06
N ILE A 154 22.67 -13.00 16.10
CA ILE A 154 21.47 -12.16 16.26
C ILE A 154 21.87 -10.70 16.01
N TYR A 155 20.95 -9.88 15.51
CA TYR A 155 21.22 -8.47 15.24
C TYR A 155 20.75 -7.62 16.42
N ALA A 156 21.66 -6.80 16.94
CA ALA A 156 21.37 -5.93 18.08
C ALA A 156 22.07 -4.58 17.90
N ALA A 157 21.46 -3.54 18.45
CA ALA A 157 22.06 -2.22 18.48
C ALA A 157 23.11 -2.13 19.59
N THR A 158 24.30 -1.59 19.30
CA THR A 158 25.40 -1.49 20.27
C THR A 158 25.74 -0.05 20.65
N ASN A 159 25.10 0.93 20.01
CA ASN A 159 25.29 2.35 20.28
C ASN A 159 23.92 3.05 20.43
N HIS A 160 23.67 3.64 21.59
CA HIS A 160 22.37 4.22 21.92
C HIS A 160 22.04 5.45 21.07
N GLU A 161 23.04 6.27 20.75
CA GLU A 161 22.87 7.46 19.93
C GLU A 161 22.52 7.07 18.48
N LEU A 162 23.27 6.14 17.88
CA LEU A 162 23.00 5.66 16.53
C LEU A 162 21.67 4.90 16.44
N PHE A 163 21.31 4.13 17.48
CA PHE A 163 20.00 3.48 17.56
C PHE A 163 18.85 4.50 17.59
N THR A 164 19.02 5.59 18.34
CA THR A 164 18.06 6.71 18.32
C THR A 164 17.97 7.35 16.93
N GLN A 165 19.12 7.55 16.26
CA GLN A 165 19.15 8.07 14.89
C GLN A 165 18.45 7.14 13.88
N TYR A 166 18.58 5.82 14.03
CA TYR A 166 17.89 4.83 13.21
C TYR A 166 16.37 4.97 13.31
N HIS A 167 15.86 5.05 14.54
CA HIS A 167 14.43 5.25 14.79
C HIS A 167 13.95 6.59 14.22
N ASN A 168 14.69 7.68 14.42
CA ASN A 168 14.35 8.96 13.82
C ASN A 168 14.32 8.90 12.28
N ALA A 169 15.25 8.18 11.65
CA ALA A 169 15.27 7.99 10.20
C ALA A 169 14.04 7.22 9.70
N LEU A 170 13.63 6.16 10.42
CA LEU A 170 12.40 5.42 10.11
C LEU A 170 11.13 6.26 10.34
N ALA A 171 11.11 7.14 11.34
CA ALA A 171 10.01 8.08 11.54
C ALA A 171 9.86 9.04 10.34
N VAL A 172 10.96 9.61 9.84
CA VAL A 172 10.95 10.47 8.65
C VAL A 172 10.52 9.70 7.41
N TYR A 173 11.04 8.48 7.22
CA TYR A 173 10.65 7.59 6.14
C TYR A 173 9.13 7.32 6.15
N ASN A 174 8.58 6.91 7.30
CA ASN A 174 7.14 6.64 7.42
C ASN A 174 6.28 7.90 7.35
N ALA A 175 6.79 9.07 7.75
CA ALA A 175 6.07 10.33 7.59
C ALA A 175 5.89 10.71 6.11
N ALA A 176 6.87 10.43 5.26
CA ALA A 176 6.71 10.61 3.82
C ALA A 176 5.61 9.69 3.24
N TRP A 177 5.59 8.43 3.67
CA TRP A 177 4.55 7.47 3.28
C TRP A 177 3.18 7.79 3.85
N LEU A 178 3.11 8.38 5.05
CA LEU A 178 1.87 8.92 5.61
C LEU A 178 1.30 10.01 4.72
N ILE A 179 2.11 10.98 4.30
CA ILE A 179 1.68 12.07 3.41
C ILE A 179 1.17 11.50 2.08
N PHE A 180 1.94 10.59 1.47
CA PHE A 180 1.53 9.91 0.24
C PHE A 180 0.18 9.20 0.40
N THR A 181 0.03 8.41 1.45
CA THR A 181 -1.19 7.63 1.74
C THR A 181 -2.39 8.53 2.04
N PHE A 182 -2.18 9.64 2.74
CA PHE A 182 -3.22 10.63 2.99
C PHE A 182 -3.71 11.28 1.69
N ILE A 183 -2.82 11.64 0.78
CA ILE A 183 -3.19 12.15 -0.55
C ILE A 183 -4.03 11.12 -1.31
N PHE A 184 -3.63 9.84 -1.27
CA PHE A 184 -4.40 8.76 -1.91
C PHE A 184 -5.76 8.54 -1.26
N THR A 185 -5.86 8.71 0.06
CA THR A 185 -7.13 8.68 0.80
C THR A 185 -8.08 9.74 0.25
N LEU A 186 -7.60 10.97 0.08
CA LEU A 186 -8.39 12.05 -0.51
C LEU A 186 -8.76 11.76 -1.98
N ALA A 187 -7.82 11.23 -2.76
CA ALA A 187 -8.04 10.90 -4.17
C ALA A 187 -9.11 9.82 -4.37
N CYS A 188 -9.26 8.90 -3.41
CA CYS A 188 -10.17 7.76 -3.53
C CYS A 188 -11.56 7.96 -2.90
N ILE A 189 -11.88 9.15 -2.36
CA ILE A 189 -13.19 9.45 -1.71
C ILE A 189 -14.40 9.07 -2.58
N ARG A 190 -14.29 9.21 -3.91
CA ARG A 190 -15.37 8.92 -4.87
C ARG A 190 -15.22 7.58 -5.59
N THR A 191 -14.40 6.67 -5.08
CA THR A 191 -14.19 5.35 -5.69
C THR A 191 -15.21 4.34 -5.15
N ASN A 192 -14.92 3.66 -4.05
CA ASN A 192 -15.82 2.74 -3.37
C ASN A 192 -15.43 2.63 -1.88
N ALA A 193 -16.35 2.14 -1.04
CA ALA A 193 -16.15 2.10 0.41
C ALA A 193 -14.97 1.19 0.82
N GLY A 194 -14.72 0.10 0.08
CA GLY A 194 -13.59 -0.80 0.36
C GLY A 194 -12.24 -0.12 0.16
N VAL A 195 -12.03 0.51 -1.00
CA VAL A 195 -10.78 1.23 -1.30
C VAL A 195 -10.57 2.40 -0.35
N LEU A 196 -11.62 3.19 -0.09
CA LEU A 196 -11.54 4.31 0.86
C LEU A 196 -11.21 3.81 2.28
N GLY A 197 -11.90 2.76 2.74
CA GLY A 197 -11.65 2.17 4.06
C GLY A 197 -10.23 1.64 4.22
N ALA A 198 -9.67 1.00 3.18
CA ALA A 198 -8.29 0.55 3.19
C ALA A 198 -7.30 1.71 3.34
N PHE A 199 -7.46 2.79 2.56
CA PHE A 199 -6.57 3.95 2.64
C PHE A 199 -6.70 4.74 3.95
N VAL A 200 -7.91 4.83 4.53
CA VAL A 200 -8.10 5.42 5.87
C VAL A 200 -7.39 4.58 6.94
N SER A 201 -7.58 3.26 6.93
CA SER A 201 -6.93 2.36 7.88
C SER A 201 -5.41 2.38 7.73
N LEU A 202 -4.91 2.42 6.49
CA LEU A 202 -3.48 2.51 6.21
C LEU A 202 -2.88 3.86 6.62
N THR A 203 -3.64 4.95 6.51
CA THR A 203 -3.21 6.27 7.04
C THR A 203 -3.02 6.22 8.55
N VAL A 204 -3.92 5.53 9.28
CA VAL A 204 -3.76 5.32 10.73
C VAL A 204 -2.54 4.47 11.04
N ALA A 205 -2.28 3.42 10.24
CA ALA A 205 -1.10 2.59 10.39
C ALA A 205 0.20 3.40 10.27
N PHE A 206 0.41 4.13 9.17
CA PHE A 206 1.61 4.95 8.99
C PHE A 206 1.75 6.03 10.06
N LEU A 207 0.65 6.63 10.52
CA LEU A 207 0.70 7.59 11.63
C LEU A 207 1.16 6.92 12.92
N ALA A 208 0.66 5.73 13.23
CA ALA A 208 1.08 4.98 14.40
C ALA A 208 2.56 4.58 14.30
N ASP A 209 3.05 4.17 13.14
CA ASP A 209 4.46 3.84 12.92
C ASP A 209 5.37 5.05 13.11
N VAL A 210 4.98 6.22 12.61
CA VAL A 210 5.71 7.47 12.86
C VAL A 210 5.83 7.73 14.36
N ILE A 211 4.71 7.65 15.10
CA ILE A 211 4.70 7.90 16.54
C ILE A 211 5.53 6.83 17.28
N TYR A 212 5.41 5.57 16.89
CA TYR A 212 6.23 4.48 17.45
C TYR A 212 7.72 4.78 17.27
N HIS A 213 8.16 5.13 16.05
CA HIS A 213 9.57 5.42 15.82
C HIS A 213 10.07 6.69 16.52
N LEU A 214 9.20 7.66 16.82
CA LEU A 214 9.55 8.80 17.69
C LEU A 214 9.56 8.45 19.18
N THR A 215 8.89 7.36 19.58
CA THR A 215 8.77 6.91 20.98
C THR A 215 8.94 5.38 21.09
N PRO A 216 10.10 4.82 20.68
CA PRO A 216 10.24 3.38 20.48
C PRO A 216 10.11 2.55 21.77
N THR A 217 10.26 3.19 22.93
CA THR A 217 10.01 2.57 24.24
C THR A 217 8.52 2.32 24.53
N ASN A 218 7.62 2.97 23.79
CA ASN A 218 6.19 2.79 23.93
C ASN A 218 5.65 1.93 22.79
N THR A 219 5.55 0.62 23.03
CA THR A 219 5.08 -0.35 22.04
C THR A 219 3.58 -0.26 21.75
N VAL A 220 2.82 0.61 22.42
CA VAL A 220 1.37 0.76 22.16
C VAL A 220 1.13 1.17 20.71
N PHE A 221 1.94 2.10 20.20
CA PHE A 221 1.79 2.57 18.82
C PHE A 221 2.20 1.53 17.79
N LEU A 222 3.19 0.69 18.08
CA LEU A 222 3.52 -0.48 17.25
C LEU A 222 2.32 -1.43 17.14
N LYS A 223 1.61 -1.68 18.25
CA LYS A 223 0.41 -2.52 18.27
C LYS A 223 -0.76 -1.88 17.52
N ILE A 224 -0.96 -0.56 17.66
CA ILE A 224 -1.98 0.17 16.90
C ILE A 224 -1.71 0.09 15.41
N GLY A 225 -0.45 0.32 15.00
CA GLY A 225 0.02 0.18 13.62
C GLY A 225 -0.31 -1.20 13.07
N GLY A 226 0.16 -2.26 13.76
CA GLY A 226 -0.10 -3.64 13.35
C GLY A 226 -1.59 -3.99 13.25
N VAL A 227 -2.45 -3.53 14.17
CA VAL A 227 -3.90 -3.75 14.06
C VAL A 227 -4.49 -3.01 12.85
N ALA A 228 -4.08 -1.77 12.62
CA ALA A 228 -4.57 -0.98 11.49
C ALA A 228 -4.12 -1.55 10.14
N GLU A 229 -2.89 -2.07 10.05
CA GLU A 229 -2.39 -2.82 8.88
C GLU A 229 -3.16 -4.12 8.67
N LEU A 230 -3.44 -4.86 9.75
CA LEU A 230 -4.21 -6.10 9.67
C LEU A 230 -5.62 -5.84 9.13
N ILE A 231 -6.31 -4.82 9.66
CA ILE A 231 -7.62 -4.37 9.14
C ILE A 231 -7.51 -3.98 7.66
N THR A 232 -6.49 -3.19 7.30
CA THR A 232 -6.23 -2.82 5.90
C THR A 232 -6.12 -4.05 5.03
N SER A 233 -5.32 -5.04 5.43
CA SER A 233 -5.08 -6.25 4.65
C SER A 233 -6.38 -7.05 4.40
N PHE A 234 -7.26 -7.16 5.40
CA PHE A 234 -8.55 -7.84 5.24
C PHE A 234 -9.50 -7.08 4.31
N ILE A 235 -9.53 -5.74 4.39
CA ILE A 235 -10.30 -4.92 3.46
C ILE A 235 -9.77 -5.09 2.03
N VAL A 236 -8.44 -5.12 1.85
CA VAL A 236 -7.84 -5.31 0.52
C VAL A 236 -8.07 -6.73 0.00
N PHE A 237 -8.05 -7.76 0.85
CA PHE A 237 -8.47 -9.12 0.47
C PHE A 237 -9.93 -9.17 0.04
N TYR A 238 -10.81 -8.40 0.69
CA TYR A 238 -12.20 -8.26 0.25
C TYR A 238 -12.29 -7.59 -1.13
N CYS A 239 -11.53 -6.51 -1.37
CA CYS A 239 -11.45 -5.86 -2.69
C CYS A 239 -10.89 -6.79 -3.76
N LEU A 240 -9.88 -7.60 -3.43
CA LEU A 240 -9.34 -8.64 -4.30
C LEU A 240 -10.42 -9.67 -4.67
N ALA A 241 -11.13 -10.21 -3.67
CA ALA A 241 -12.20 -11.16 -3.91
C ALA A 241 -13.30 -10.54 -4.79
N ALA A 242 -13.72 -9.31 -4.50
CA ALA A 242 -14.73 -8.62 -5.30
C ALA A 242 -14.30 -8.39 -6.76
N THR A 243 -13.00 -8.20 -7.02
CA THR A 243 -12.48 -8.01 -8.39
C THR A 243 -12.29 -9.33 -9.15
N LEU A 244 -12.07 -10.46 -8.47
CA LEU A 244 -11.94 -11.78 -9.09
C LEU A 244 -13.28 -12.51 -9.25
N LEU A 245 -14.20 -12.34 -8.30
CA LEU A 245 -15.52 -12.98 -8.28
C LEU A 245 -16.50 -12.27 -9.24
N THR A 246 -16.13 -12.29 -10.51
CA THR A 246 -16.94 -11.80 -11.62
C THR A 246 -17.98 -12.86 -12.03
N PRO A 247 -19.11 -12.47 -12.65
CA PRO A 247 -20.16 -13.42 -13.07
C PRO A 247 -19.68 -14.53 -14.00
N ASP A 248 -18.59 -14.30 -14.74
CA ASP A 248 -17.98 -15.27 -15.66
C ASP A 248 -17.12 -16.32 -14.93
N LEU A 249 -16.63 -16.00 -13.72
CA LEU A 249 -15.75 -16.87 -12.92
C LEU A 249 -16.43 -17.46 -11.69
N SER A 250 -17.47 -16.81 -11.16
CA SER A 250 -18.08 -17.15 -9.87
C SER A 250 -19.58 -16.87 -9.88
N PRO A 251 -20.40 -17.73 -9.25
CA PRO A 251 -21.82 -17.46 -9.05
C PRO A 251 -22.09 -16.41 -7.95
N ILE A 252 -21.07 -16.06 -7.17
CA ILE A 252 -21.12 -15.07 -6.08
C ILE A 252 -20.50 -13.76 -6.55
N SER A 253 -21.13 -12.64 -6.25
CA SER A 253 -20.59 -11.28 -6.45
C SER A 253 -20.60 -10.50 -5.13
N LEU A 254 -19.53 -9.76 -4.83
CA LEU A 254 -19.39 -9.00 -3.59
C LEU A 254 -19.63 -7.49 -3.82
N PRO A 255 -20.39 -6.80 -2.95
CA PRO A 255 -20.64 -5.36 -3.10
C PRO A 255 -19.44 -4.53 -2.63
N LEU A 256 -18.89 -3.68 -3.51
CA LEU A 256 -17.85 -2.70 -3.12
C LEU A 256 -18.41 -1.38 -2.58
N TYR A 257 -19.72 -1.14 -2.73
CA TYR A 257 -20.41 0.11 -2.41
C TYR A 257 -19.80 1.33 -3.12
N ASP A 258 -20.30 1.61 -4.33
CA ASP A 258 -19.89 2.73 -5.18
C ASP A 258 -20.23 4.09 -4.54
N LEU A 259 -19.21 4.94 -4.35
CA LEU A 259 -19.33 6.26 -3.73
C LEU A 259 -19.34 7.40 -4.76
N SER A 260 -19.34 7.09 -6.06
CA SER A 260 -19.28 8.08 -7.14
C SER A 260 -20.63 8.78 -7.41
N LYS A 261 -21.75 8.17 -7.00
CA LYS A 261 -23.10 8.71 -7.25
C LYS A 261 -23.35 9.96 -6.41
N LYS A 262 -23.63 11.08 -7.10
CA LYS A 262 -24.19 12.29 -6.48
C LYS A 262 -25.68 12.05 -6.25
N TYR A 263 -26.12 12.15 -4.99
CA TYR A 263 -27.52 12.37 -4.65
C TYR A 263 -27.87 13.85 -4.81
#